data_AF-A0A956HZF6-F1
#
_entry.id   AF-A0A956HZF6-F1
#
_cell.length_a   1.000
_cell.length_b   1.000
_cell.length_c   1.000
_cell.angle_alpha   90.00
_cell.angle_beta   90.00
_cell.angle_gamma   90.00
#
_symmetry.space_group_name_H-M   'P 1'
#
loop_
_entity.id
_entity.type
_entity.pdbx_description
1 polymer ?
#
loop_
_entity_poly.entity_id
_entity_poly.type
_entity_poly.pdbx_seq_one_letter_code
_entity_poly.pdbx_strand_id
1 'polypeptide(L)'
;MGATTRGVEGVRPRWRDGALCLLVASAISACGAGPKTEAESALDAVQSAAALRARAEAPDLVALAALAADRARASEATGDAVAAAEYATRARTLVEVAVAATDLAVLERERRRYETDASKTLVDVAAVEATLRAETERVQRDAAAALAGDEASRAFELATADERARFRESSAERRAAFAKATGTLLDRARLMLAAAAAMGAAATEVDALTLRIADARNAKPESTALELADVIVRDVLALLGTLRARAPAATLAERASLEEEARAFGFTLEAKPEGLLVGVARPGTVADKRLGALIAAHPHGAAVLLGPKAERARVRAAAQAAGVESGRMADADGQALGVLFAAYAK
;
A
#
# COMPACT_ATOMS: atom_id res chain seq x y z
N MET A 1 -82.54 -18.03 11.14
CA MET A 1 -82.02 -19.17 11.91
C MET A 1 -81.44 -18.60 13.20
N GLY A 2 -82.24 -18.46 14.26
CA GLY A 2 -82.48 -19.49 15.28
C GLY A 2 -81.68 -19.06 16.52
N ALA A 3 -82.15 -18.14 17.34
CA ALA A 3 -83.15 -18.27 18.40
C ALA A 3 -82.68 -19.13 19.61
N THR A 4 -82.87 -18.52 20.79
CA THR A 4 -83.20 -19.11 22.11
C THR A 4 -82.12 -19.72 23.02
N THR A 5 -81.75 -18.94 24.04
CA THR A 5 -81.91 -19.16 25.50
C THR A 5 -82.11 -20.58 26.08
N ARG A 6 -81.36 -20.88 27.15
CA ARG A 6 -81.70 -21.54 28.46
C ARG A 6 -80.34 -21.80 29.16
N GLY A 7 -80.07 -21.57 30.45
CA GLY A 7 -80.87 -21.51 31.67
C GLY A 7 -80.55 -22.73 32.54
N VAL A 8 -79.75 -22.59 33.62
CA VAL A 8 -79.57 -23.54 34.76
C VAL A 8 -79.02 -22.72 35.96
N GLU A 9 -79.85 -22.31 36.92
CA GLU A 9 -80.08 -22.95 38.24
C GLU A 9 -78.91 -22.91 39.25
N GLY A 10 -78.99 -21.93 40.16
CA GLY A 10 -79.08 -22.12 41.62
C GLY A 10 -78.09 -23.02 42.36
N VAL A 11 -77.18 -22.42 43.13
CA VAL A 11 -76.83 -22.87 44.50
C VAL A 11 -76.53 -21.65 45.37
N ARG A 12 -77.31 -21.46 46.45
CA ARG A 12 -76.97 -20.54 47.54
C ARG A 12 -76.21 -21.30 48.63
N PRO A 13 -75.01 -20.87 49.05
CA PRO A 13 -74.48 -21.20 50.36
C PRO A 13 -74.81 -20.05 51.33
N ARG A 14 -75.74 -20.33 52.26
CA ARG A 14 -75.86 -19.62 53.54
C ARG A 14 -74.67 -20.02 54.43
N TRP A 15 -73.66 -19.15 54.56
CA TRP A 15 -72.67 -19.27 55.64
C TRP A 15 -72.25 -17.89 56.15
N ARG A 16 -72.86 -17.52 57.29
CA ARG A 16 -72.24 -16.91 58.48
C ARG A 16 -71.45 -15.62 58.30
N ASP A 17 -72.15 -14.50 58.50
CA ASP A 17 -71.97 -13.36 59.44
C ASP A 17 -70.69 -13.19 60.32
N GLY A 18 -69.57 -13.86 60.04
CA GLY A 18 -68.31 -13.73 60.80
C GLY A 18 -67.10 -13.26 59.98
N ALA A 19 -67.19 -13.23 58.64
CA ALA A 19 -66.05 -12.93 57.76
C ALA A 19 -65.99 -11.47 57.28
N LEU A 20 -67.06 -10.68 57.45
CA LEU A 20 -67.13 -9.32 56.90
C LEU A 20 -66.31 -8.29 57.68
N CYS A 21 -66.08 -8.49 58.98
CA CYS A 21 -65.29 -7.56 59.80
C CYS A 21 -63.76 -7.74 59.66
N LEU A 22 -63.29 -8.92 59.24
CA LEU A 22 -61.86 -9.21 59.09
C LEU A 22 -61.30 -8.93 57.69
N LEU A 23 -62.15 -8.91 56.65
CA LEU A 23 -61.76 -8.53 55.29
C LEU A 23 -61.72 -7.02 55.06
N VAL A 24 -62.48 -6.21 55.82
CA VAL A 24 -62.39 -4.74 55.73
C VAL A 24 -61.16 -4.20 56.48
N ALA A 25 -60.74 -4.84 57.58
CA ALA A 25 -59.55 -4.43 58.32
C ALA A 25 -58.22 -4.75 57.59
N SER A 26 -58.20 -5.82 56.78
CA SER A 26 -57.01 -6.21 55.99
C SER A 26 -56.90 -5.47 54.65
N ALA A 27 -58.01 -4.95 54.10
CA ALA A 27 -57.97 -4.10 52.91
C ALA A 27 -57.50 -2.65 53.18
N ILE A 28 -57.58 -2.17 54.44
CA ILE A 28 -57.11 -0.82 54.80
C ILE A 28 -55.62 -0.80 55.19
N SER A 29 -55.05 -1.94 55.62
CA SER A 29 -53.62 -2.03 55.98
C SER A 29 -52.68 -2.31 54.80
N ALA A 30 -53.21 -2.53 53.58
CA ALA A 30 -52.40 -2.75 52.37
C ALA A 30 -52.13 -1.46 51.54
N CYS A 31 -52.65 -0.30 51.96
CA CYS A 31 -52.41 1.01 51.34
C CYS A 31 -51.54 1.94 52.22
N GLY A 32 -50.63 1.37 53.03
CA GLY A 32 -49.76 2.10 53.96
C GLY A 32 -48.48 2.70 53.36
N ALA A 33 -48.34 2.77 52.04
CA ALA A 33 -47.33 3.63 51.44
C ALA A 33 -47.93 5.03 51.31
N GLY A 34 -47.69 5.88 52.31
CA GLY A 34 -48.00 7.30 52.20
C GLY A 34 -47.42 7.87 50.90
N PRO A 35 -48.08 8.85 50.25
CA PRO A 35 -47.56 9.44 49.03
C PRO A 35 -46.13 9.94 49.30
N LYS A 36 -45.16 9.40 48.56
CA LYS A 36 -43.77 9.86 48.63
C LYS A 36 -43.74 11.37 48.48
N THR A 37 -42.95 12.03 49.31
CA THR A 37 -42.81 13.47 49.17
C THR A 37 -42.05 13.80 47.89
N GLU A 38 -42.27 14.99 47.35
CA GLU A 38 -41.56 15.44 46.14
C GLU A 38 -40.03 15.45 46.36
N ALA A 39 -39.56 15.75 47.57
CA ALA A 39 -38.14 15.71 47.90
C ALA A 39 -37.57 14.29 47.96
N GLU A 40 -38.34 13.30 48.43
CA GLU A 40 -37.96 11.87 48.35
C GLU A 40 -37.87 11.40 46.90
N SER A 41 -38.81 11.80 46.05
CA SER A 41 -38.76 11.48 44.61
C SER A 41 -37.52 12.07 43.92
N ALA A 42 -37.13 13.30 44.28
CA ALA A 42 -35.93 13.95 43.75
C ALA A 42 -34.63 13.24 44.19
N LEU A 43 -34.58 12.80 45.44
CA LEU A 43 -33.48 12.01 46.00
C LEU A 43 -33.32 10.67 45.29
N ASP A 44 -34.44 9.95 45.10
CA ASP A 44 -34.45 8.68 44.38
C ASP A 44 -33.94 8.83 42.94
N ALA A 45 -34.29 9.93 42.26
CA ALA A 45 -33.79 10.22 40.92
C ALA A 45 -32.26 10.41 40.91
N VAL A 46 -31.71 11.17 41.85
CA VAL A 46 -30.25 11.41 41.98
C VAL A 46 -29.48 10.16 42.40
N GLN A 47 -30.12 9.27 43.17
CA GLN A 47 -29.52 8.00 43.60
C GLN A 47 -29.76 6.84 42.63
N SER A 48 -30.52 7.07 41.56
CA SER A 48 -30.81 6.05 40.56
C SER A 48 -29.52 5.48 39.94
N ALA A 49 -29.56 4.21 39.54
CA ALA A 49 -28.44 3.57 38.87
C ALA A 49 -28.03 4.28 37.56
N ALA A 50 -28.96 5.00 36.92
CA ALA A 50 -28.67 5.83 35.75
C ALA A 50 -27.87 7.10 36.13
N ALA A 51 -28.29 7.82 37.18
CA ALA A 51 -27.57 8.98 37.70
C ALA A 51 -26.17 8.62 38.23
N LEU A 52 -26.04 7.46 38.89
CA LEU A 52 -24.74 6.95 39.35
C LEU A 52 -23.79 6.64 38.20
N ARG A 53 -24.28 6.07 37.09
CA ARG A 53 -23.49 5.87 35.87
C ARG A 53 -23.12 7.21 35.22
N ALA A 54 -24.05 8.16 35.21
CA ALA A 54 -23.83 9.49 34.65
C ALA A 54 -22.77 10.32 35.40
N ARG A 55 -22.43 9.99 36.67
CA ARG A 55 -21.36 10.69 37.41
C ARG A 55 -20.00 10.61 36.73
N ALA A 56 -19.73 9.53 36.00
CA ALA A 56 -18.45 9.37 35.32
C ALA A 56 -18.31 10.30 34.10
N GLU A 57 -19.40 10.52 33.37
CA GLU A 57 -19.39 11.26 32.09
C GLU A 57 -19.90 12.70 32.21
N ALA A 58 -20.78 12.97 33.17
CA ALA A 58 -21.41 14.26 33.39
C ALA A 58 -21.43 14.65 34.89
N PRO A 59 -20.26 14.71 35.57
CA PRO A 59 -20.18 14.94 37.01
C PRO A 59 -20.84 16.24 37.45
N ASP A 60 -20.71 17.31 36.65
CA ASP A 60 -21.24 18.63 36.96
C ASP A 60 -22.78 18.65 36.96
N LEU A 61 -23.42 17.94 36.01
CA LEU A 61 -24.87 17.85 35.92
C LEU A 61 -25.45 17.03 37.07
N VAL A 62 -24.79 15.94 37.46
CA VAL A 62 -25.21 15.15 38.63
C VAL A 62 -25.00 15.95 39.93
N ALA A 63 -23.94 16.74 40.05
CA ALA A 63 -23.73 17.62 41.19
C ALA A 63 -24.82 18.71 41.30
N LEU A 64 -25.21 19.31 40.17
CA LEU A 64 -26.32 20.26 40.12
C LEU A 64 -27.67 19.61 40.47
N ALA A 65 -27.89 18.37 40.03
CA ALA A 65 -29.10 17.62 40.38
C ALA A 65 -29.17 17.31 41.88
N ALA A 66 -28.03 16.91 42.49
CA ALA A 66 -27.93 16.66 43.93
C ALA A 66 -28.19 17.95 44.74
N LEU A 67 -27.61 19.07 44.32
CA LEU A 67 -27.86 20.37 44.94
C LEU A 67 -29.35 20.77 44.87
N ALA A 68 -30.02 20.50 43.75
CA ALA A 68 -31.45 20.75 43.61
C ALA A 68 -32.29 19.84 44.53
N ALA A 69 -31.93 18.56 44.67
CA ALA A 69 -32.60 17.65 45.60
C ALA A 69 -32.41 18.06 47.07
N ASP A 70 -31.23 18.57 47.43
CA ASP A 70 -30.95 19.11 48.78
C ASP A 70 -31.80 20.35 49.06
N ARG A 71 -31.96 21.24 48.07
CA ARG A 71 -32.85 22.41 48.19
C ARG A 71 -34.32 22.03 48.30
N ALA A 72 -34.77 20.99 47.58
CA ALA A 72 -36.13 20.48 47.69
C ALA A 72 -36.44 20.02 49.12
N ARG A 73 -35.51 19.26 49.73
CA ARG A 73 -35.61 18.83 51.14
C ARG A 73 -35.64 20.00 52.12
N ALA A 74 -34.78 20.99 51.90
CA ALA A 74 -34.73 22.17 52.77
C ALA A 74 -36.03 22.97 52.72
N SER A 75 -36.58 23.20 51.53
CA SER A 75 -37.88 23.87 51.33
C SER A 75 -39.03 23.10 52.00
N GLU A 76 -39.04 21.78 51.86
CA GLU A 76 -40.05 20.92 52.50
C GLU A 76 -40.00 20.99 54.03
N ALA A 77 -38.79 20.96 54.63
CA ALA A 77 -38.61 21.10 56.07
C ALA A 77 -39.10 22.44 56.63
N THR A 78 -39.10 23.49 55.81
CA THR A 78 -39.64 24.82 56.16
C THR A 78 -41.14 25.00 55.85
N GLY A 79 -41.79 23.99 55.26
CA GLY A 79 -43.20 24.02 54.90
C GLY A 79 -43.54 24.73 53.58
N ASP A 80 -42.53 25.09 52.77
CA ASP A 80 -42.73 25.69 51.45
C ASP A 80 -42.87 24.61 50.37
N ALA A 81 -44.11 24.13 50.21
CA ALA A 81 -44.43 23.06 49.29
C ALA A 81 -44.22 23.42 47.80
N VAL A 82 -44.37 24.70 47.42
CA VAL A 82 -44.21 25.14 46.03
C VAL A 82 -42.74 25.11 45.65
N ALA A 83 -41.87 25.71 46.48
CA ALA A 83 -40.44 25.68 46.25
C ALA A 83 -39.88 24.25 46.28
N ALA A 84 -40.39 23.39 47.18
CA ALA A 84 -39.99 21.98 47.23
C ALA A 84 -40.30 21.25 45.91
N ALA A 85 -41.50 21.42 45.35
CA ALA A 85 -41.90 20.82 44.09
C ALA A 85 -41.11 21.34 42.88
N GLU A 86 -40.79 22.64 42.85
CA GLU A 86 -39.96 23.24 41.80
C GLU A 86 -38.52 22.68 41.83
N TYR A 87 -37.90 22.64 43.01
CA TYR A 87 -36.54 22.09 43.16
C TYR A 87 -36.50 20.59 42.88
N ALA A 88 -37.54 19.84 43.28
CA ALA A 88 -37.65 18.42 42.98
C ALA A 88 -37.76 18.16 41.47
N THR A 89 -38.56 18.96 40.77
CA THR A 89 -38.68 18.90 39.31
C THR A 89 -37.35 19.24 38.64
N ARG A 90 -36.68 20.31 39.09
CA ARG A 90 -35.35 20.69 38.59
C ARG A 90 -34.31 19.58 38.79
N ALA A 91 -34.32 18.91 39.95
CA ALA A 91 -33.43 17.78 40.21
C ALA A 91 -33.67 16.64 39.22
N ARG A 92 -34.93 16.24 39.00
CA ARG A 92 -35.31 15.20 38.04
C ARG A 92 -34.86 15.54 36.62
N THR A 93 -35.14 16.75 36.15
CA THR A 93 -34.71 17.18 34.80
C THR A 93 -33.19 17.20 34.65
N LEU A 94 -32.44 17.62 35.67
CA LEU A 94 -30.97 17.61 35.62
C LEU A 94 -30.41 16.17 35.57
N VAL A 95 -31.04 15.22 36.25
CA VAL A 95 -30.70 13.79 36.12
C VAL A 95 -30.95 13.30 34.70
N GLU A 96 -32.10 13.61 34.10
CA GLU A 96 -32.42 13.21 32.72
C GLU A 96 -31.42 13.79 31.71
N VAL A 97 -31.05 15.07 31.87
CA VAL A 97 -30.03 15.71 31.03
C VAL A 97 -28.66 15.06 31.23
N ALA A 98 -28.29 14.72 32.47
CA ALA A 98 -27.03 14.02 32.75
C ALA A 98 -26.98 12.62 32.09
N VAL A 99 -28.10 11.89 32.12
CA VAL A 99 -28.22 10.58 31.46
C VAL A 99 -28.13 10.73 29.95
N ALA A 100 -28.85 11.67 29.34
CA ALA A 100 -28.79 11.91 27.91
C ALA A 100 -27.38 12.34 27.43
N ALA A 101 -26.68 13.16 28.21
CA ALA A 101 -25.30 13.54 27.92
C ALA A 101 -24.33 12.34 27.99
N THR A 102 -24.56 11.44 28.94
CA THR A 102 -23.80 10.18 29.08
C THR A 102 -24.01 9.29 27.87
N ASP A 103 -25.25 9.10 27.43
CA ASP A 103 -25.58 8.29 26.26
C ASP A 103 -24.97 8.86 24.99
N LEU A 104 -25.01 10.19 24.82
CA LEU A 104 -24.35 10.88 23.70
C LEU A 104 -22.83 10.67 23.71
N ALA A 105 -22.19 10.74 24.88
CA ALA A 105 -20.75 10.50 25.01
C ALA A 105 -20.37 9.05 24.66
N VAL A 106 -21.21 8.07 25.03
CA VAL A 106 -21.03 6.66 24.64
C VAL A 106 -21.14 6.50 23.13
N LEU A 107 -22.21 7.03 22.53
CA LEU A 107 -22.44 6.94 21.08
C LEU A 107 -21.33 7.63 20.27
N GLU A 108 -20.81 8.76 20.74
CA GLU A 108 -19.73 9.47 20.06
C GLU A 108 -18.41 8.70 20.12
N ARG A 109 -18.13 7.99 21.23
CA ARG A 109 -16.97 7.09 21.32
C ARG A 109 -17.11 5.89 20.38
N GLU A 110 -18.30 5.31 20.30
CA GLU A 110 -18.57 4.23 19.34
C GLU A 110 -18.43 4.71 17.90
N ARG A 111 -18.98 5.87 17.55
CA ARG A 111 -18.83 6.49 16.23
C ARG A 111 -17.36 6.64 15.84
N ARG A 112 -16.54 7.24 16.71
CA ARG A 112 -15.10 7.42 16.46
C ARG A 112 -14.36 6.10 16.29
N ARG A 113 -14.75 5.06 17.05
CA ARG A 113 -14.20 3.72 16.91
C ARG A 113 -14.53 3.15 15.52
N TYR A 114 -15.79 3.21 15.10
CA TYR A 114 -16.21 2.75 13.78
C TYR A 114 -15.53 3.52 12.64
N GLU A 115 -15.38 4.84 12.76
CA GLU A 115 -14.67 5.66 11.78
C GLU A 115 -13.18 5.30 11.66
N THR A 116 -12.54 5.01 12.78
CA THR A 116 -11.15 4.56 12.80
C THR A 116 -11.01 3.17 12.16
N ASP A 117 -11.90 2.24 12.50
CA ASP A 117 -11.88 0.88 11.95
C ASP A 117 -12.21 0.86 10.45
N ALA A 118 -13.15 1.70 10.01
CA ALA A 118 -13.46 1.88 8.59
C ALA A 118 -12.28 2.49 7.82
N SER A 119 -11.61 3.50 8.40
CA SER A 119 -10.43 4.12 7.78
C SER A 119 -9.27 3.13 7.62
N LYS A 120 -9.00 2.30 8.64
CA LYS A 120 -8.01 1.22 8.54
C LYS A 120 -8.37 0.22 7.44
N THR A 121 -9.63 -0.21 7.41
CA THR A 121 -10.11 -1.15 6.39
C THR A 121 -9.93 -0.60 4.98
N LEU A 122 -10.22 0.69 4.75
CA LEU A 122 -10.02 1.34 3.45
C LEU A 122 -8.54 1.38 3.04
N VAL A 123 -7.64 1.67 3.98
CA VAL A 123 -6.19 1.64 3.74
C VAL A 123 -5.73 0.22 3.39
N ASP A 124 -6.19 -0.79 4.12
CA ASP A 124 -5.85 -2.19 3.88
C ASP A 124 -6.36 -2.67 2.51
N VAL A 125 -7.60 -2.31 2.15
CA VAL A 125 -8.18 -2.61 0.82
C VAL A 125 -7.35 -1.95 -0.29
N ALA A 126 -6.98 -0.67 -0.13
CA ALA A 126 -6.14 0.02 -1.11
C ALA A 126 -4.76 -0.62 -1.29
N ALA A 127 -4.15 -1.10 -0.20
CA ALA A 127 -2.87 -1.82 -0.25
C ALA A 127 -2.99 -3.18 -0.97
N VAL A 128 -4.07 -3.92 -0.71
CA VAL A 128 -4.36 -5.18 -1.41
C VAL A 128 -4.61 -4.93 -2.90
N GLU A 129 -5.41 -3.92 -3.26
CA GLU A 129 -5.64 -3.56 -4.67
C GLU A 129 -4.34 -3.16 -5.38
N ALA A 130 -3.47 -2.38 -4.74
CA ALA A 130 -2.18 -2.02 -5.31
C ALA A 130 -1.29 -3.24 -5.57
N THR A 131 -1.29 -4.19 -4.62
CA THR A 131 -0.56 -5.47 -4.75
C THR A 131 -1.13 -6.31 -5.89
N LEU A 132 -2.46 -6.41 -5.97
CA LEU A 132 -3.15 -7.18 -7.02
C LEU A 132 -2.88 -6.60 -8.41
N ARG A 133 -2.88 -5.26 -8.55
CA ARG A 133 -2.52 -4.56 -9.80
C ARG A 133 -1.07 -4.85 -10.20
N ALA A 134 -0.13 -4.75 -9.26
CA ALA A 134 1.27 -5.04 -9.53
C ALA A 134 1.49 -6.51 -9.95
N GLU A 135 0.78 -7.46 -9.33
CA GLU A 135 0.83 -8.87 -9.72
C GLU A 135 0.19 -9.12 -11.09
N THR A 136 -0.95 -8.50 -11.39
CA THR A 136 -1.58 -8.63 -12.72
C THR A 136 -0.70 -8.03 -13.82
N GLU A 137 -0.08 -6.86 -13.58
CA GLU A 137 0.90 -6.29 -14.51
C GLU A 137 2.13 -7.18 -14.69
N ARG A 138 2.60 -7.85 -13.63
CA ARG A 138 3.69 -8.84 -13.74
C ARG A 138 3.27 -10.03 -14.58
N VAL A 139 2.10 -10.62 -14.30
CA VAL A 139 1.57 -11.77 -15.05
C VAL A 139 1.35 -11.41 -16.52
N GLN A 140 0.84 -10.23 -16.82
CA GLN A 140 0.68 -9.76 -18.20
C GLN A 140 2.03 -9.58 -18.90
N ARG A 141 3.04 -9.03 -18.22
CA ARG A 141 4.40 -8.93 -18.76
C ARG A 141 5.04 -10.28 -19.00
N ASP A 142 4.91 -11.22 -18.07
CA ASP A 142 5.44 -12.58 -18.19
C ASP A 142 4.75 -13.33 -19.33
N ALA A 143 3.42 -13.18 -19.46
CA ALA A 143 2.65 -13.75 -20.56
C ALA A 143 3.06 -13.13 -21.92
N ALA A 144 3.25 -11.81 -21.98
CA ALA A 144 3.73 -11.14 -23.18
C ALA A 144 5.17 -11.57 -23.55
N ALA A 145 6.04 -11.76 -22.56
CA ALA A 145 7.40 -12.26 -22.76
C ALA A 145 7.42 -13.71 -23.25
N ALA A 146 6.56 -14.58 -22.69
CA ALA A 146 6.39 -15.94 -23.16
C ALA A 146 5.88 -15.98 -24.61
N LEU A 147 4.87 -15.18 -24.92
CA LEU A 147 4.30 -15.09 -26.27
C LEU A 147 5.32 -14.55 -27.29
N ALA A 148 6.12 -13.56 -26.90
CA ALA A 148 7.23 -13.07 -27.72
C ALA A 148 8.34 -14.12 -27.89
N GLY A 149 8.61 -14.94 -26.86
CA GLY A 149 9.56 -16.05 -26.92
C GLY A 149 9.10 -17.17 -27.87
N ASP A 150 7.81 -17.52 -27.83
CA ASP A 150 7.21 -18.49 -28.74
C ASP A 150 7.21 -17.99 -30.19
N GLU A 151 6.85 -16.71 -30.40
CA GLU A 151 6.89 -16.07 -31.71
C GLU A 151 8.33 -16.02 -32.26
N ALA A 152 9.30 -15.68 -31.41
CA ALA A 152 10.72 -15.68 -31.75
C ALA A 152 11.24 -17.09 -32.07
N SER A 153 10.80 -18.11 -31.34
CA SER A 153 11.17 -19.51 -31.58
C SER A 153 10.59 -20.01 -32.91
N ARG A 154 9.32 -19.71 -33.21
CA ARG A 154 8.73 -20.00 -34.53
C ARG A 154 9.44 -19.27 -35.66
N ALA A 155 9.78 -17.99 -35.46
CA ALA A 155 10.56 -17.22 -36.43
C ALA A 155 11.94 -17.83 -36.64
N PHE A 156 12.57 -18.37 -35.59
CA PHE A 156 13.84 -19.09 -35.68
C PHE A 156 13.70 -20.42 -36.43
N GLU A 157 12.64 -21.19 -36.17
CA GLU A 157 12.36 -22.45 -36.89
C GLU A 157 12.08 -22.22 -38.38
N LEU A 158 11.31 -21.18 -38.70
CA LEU A 158 11.09 -20.71 -40.08
C LEU A 158 12.41 -20.27 -40.73
N ALA A 159 13.22 -19.47 -40.01
CA ALA A 159 14.53 -19.06 -40.50
C ALA A 159 15.49 -20.25 -40.68
N THR A 160 15.42 -21.28 -39.83
CA THR A 160 16.25 -22.50 -39.94
C THR A 160 15.80 -23.40 -41.09
N ALA A 161 14.49 -23.42 -41.38
CA ALA A 161 13.94 -24.06 -42.57
C ALA A 161 14.35 -23.33 -43.86
N ASP A 162 14.42 -21.99 -43.83
CA ASP A 162 14.93 -21.16 -44.93
C ASP A 162 16.46 -21.23 -45.08
N GLU A 163 17.20 -21.43 -44.00
CA GLU A 163 18.66 -21.57 -44.00
C GLU A 163 19.11 -22.86 -44.73
N ARG A 164 18.24 -23.88 -44.77
CA ARG A 164 18.44 -25.09 -45.60
C ARG A 164 18.15 -24.87 -47.08
N ALA A 165 17.52 -23.76 -47.46
CA ALA A 165 17.02 -23.56 -48.82
C ALA A 165 17.92 -22.69 -49.72
N ARG A 166 18.68 -21.68 -49.24
CA ARG A 166 19.24 -20.67 -50.18
C ARG A 166 20.61 -20.10 -49.86
N PHE A 167 21.58 -20.48 -50.70
CA PHE A 167 22.92 -19.89 -50.80
C PHE A 167 23.00 -18.59 -51.64
N ARG A 168 21.89 -17.96 -52.03
CA ARG A 168 21.90 -16.73 -52.85
C ARG A 168 20.88 -15.64 -52.46
N GLU A 169 20.01 -15.90 -51.49
CA GLU A 169 18.94 -14.94 -51.07
C GLU A 169 19.29 -14.16 -49.77
N SER A 170 20.39 -14.51 -49.10
CA SER A 170 20.73 -14.08 -47.72
C SER A 170 21.15 -12.62 -47.51
N SER A 171 21.05 -11.73 -48.51
CA SER A 171 21.49 -10.33 -48.35
C SER A 171 20.38 -9.34 -47.99
N ALA A 172 19.14 -9.57 -48.41
CA ALA A 172 18.03 -8.62 -48.19
C ALA A 172 17.44 -8.78 -46.78
N GLU A 173 17.18 -10.00 -46.36
CA GLU A 173 16.69 -10.32 -45.02
C GLU A 173 17.71 -9.95 -43.95
N ARG A 174 19.00 -10.22 -44.20
CA ARG A 174 20.08 -9.81 -43.29
C ARG A 174 20.16 -8.29 -43.15
N ARG A 175 20.00 -7.54 -44.25
CA ARG A 175 19.93 -6.07 -44.21
C ARG A 175 18.70 -5.58 -43.45
N ALA A 176 17.54 -6.20 -43.64
CA ALA A 176 16.32 -5.89 -42.90
C ALA A 176 16.48 -6.18 -41.39
N ALA A 177 17.12 -7.30 -41.03
CA ALA A 177 17.42 -7.64 -39.64
C ALA A 177 18.39 -6.63 -39.00
N PHE A 178 19.45 -6.22 -39.71
CA PHE A 178 20.36 -5.17 -39.25
C PHE A 178 19.68 -3.82 -39.09
N ALA A 179 18.84 -3.42 -40.05
CA ALA A 179 18.08 -2.18 -39.97
C ALA A 179 17.10 -2.18 -38.78
N LYS A 180 16.40 -3.29 -38.54
CA LYS A 180 15.50 -3.45 -37.39
C LYS A 180 16.27 -3.37 -36.07
N ALA A 181 17.37 -4.12 -35.93
CA ALA A 181 18.21 -4.11 -34.74
C ALA A 181 18.80 -2.71 -34.46
N THR A 182 19.29 -2.04 -35.50
CA THR A 182 19.80 -0.66 -35.43
C THR A 182 18.71 0.30 -34.95
N GLY A 183 17.51 0.24 -35.56
CA GLY A 183 16.37 1.07 -35.18
C GLY A 183 16.00 0.91 -33.70
N THR A 184 15.88 -0.33 -33.22
CA THR A 184 15.59 -0.63 -31.82
C THR A 184 16.63 -0.06 -30.86
N LEU A 185 17.93 -0.19 -31.18
CA LEU A 185 19.01 0.36 -30.34
C LEU A 185 18.99 1.89 -30.33
N LEU A 186 18.74 2.53 -31.47
CA LEU A 186 18.69 3.99 -31.56
C LEU A 186 17.45 4.57 -30.86
N ASP A 187 16.29 3.93 -30.97
CA ASP A 187 15.09 4.37 -30.26
C ASP A 187 15.27 4.20 -28.74
N ARG A 188 15.93 3.13 -28.30
CA ARG A 188 16.33 2.98 -26.89
C ARG A 188 17.31 4.07 -26.45
N ALA A 189 18.34 4.37 -27.24
CA ALA A 189 19.30 5.43 -26.95
C ALA A 189 18.60 6.79 -26.80
N ARG A 190 17.60 7.08 -27.64
CA ARG A 190 16.79 8.31 -27.54
C ARG A 190 16.03 8.41 -26.23
N LEU A 191 15.37 7.33 -25.81
CA LEU A 191 14.63 7.30 -24.54
C LEU A 191 15.57 7.49 -23.35
N MET A 192 16.72 6.81 -23.35
CA MET A 192 17.75 6.97 -22.32
C MET A 192 18.35 8.38 -22.30
N LEU A 193 18.56 8.98 -23.47
CA LEU A 193 19.07 10.35 -23.59
C LEU A 193 18.05 11.38 -23.10
N ALA A 194 16.75 11.17 -23.36
CA ALA A 194 15.68 11.99 -22.81
C ALA A 194 15.63 11.90 -21.27
N ALA A 195 15.83 10.71 -20.71
CA ALA A 195 15.96 10.53 -19.27
C ALA A 195 17.20 11.28 -18.72
N ALA A 196 18.34 11.20 -19.41
CA ALA A 196 19.55 11.95 -19.02
C ALA A 196 19.30 13.47 -19.05
N ALA A 197 18.62 13.98 -20.08
CA ALA A 197 18.23 15.40 -20.17
C ALA A 197 17.32 15.81 -19.00
N ALA A 198 16.32 15.00 -18.66
CA ALA A 198 15.44 15.23 -17.52
C ALA A 198 16.18 15.21 -16.17
N MET A 199 17.25 14.43 -16.07
CA MET A 199 18.15 14.38 -14.90
C MET A 199 19.18 15.53 -14.88
N GLY A 200 19.13 16.46 -15.83
CA GLY A 200 19.99 17.64 -15.86
C GLY A 200 21.34 17.43 -16.57
N ALA A 201 21.41 16.55 -17.58
CA ALA A 201 22.54 16.52 -18.51
C ALA A 201 22.78 17.88 -19.18
N ALA A 202 24.02 18.20 -19.53
CA ALA A 202 24.33 19.44 -20.22
C ALA A 202 23.74 19.44 -21.64
N ALA A 203 23.08 20.53 -22.04
CA ALA A 203 22.42 20.64 -23.35
C ALA A 203 23.36 20.29 -24.52
N THR A 204 24.61 20.74 -24.45
CA THR A 204 25.65 20.45 -25.46
C THR A 204 25.99 18.96 -25.60
N GLU A 205 25.92 18.17 -24.52
CA GLU A 205 26.17 16.72 -24.56
C GLU A 205 24.96 15.99 -25.15
N VAL A 206 23.75 16.45 -24.79
CA VAL A 206 22.48 15.93 -25.30
C VAL A 206 22.36 16.19 -26.80
N ASP A 207 22.68 17.39 -27.27
CA ASP A 207 22.64 17.76 -28.68
C ASP A 207 23.65 16.95 -29.50
N ALA A 208 24.87 16.76 -28.99
CA ALA A 208 25.90 15.96 -29.64
C ALA A 208 25.48 14.49 -29.82
N LEU A 209 24.90 13.87 -28.79
CA LEU A 209 24.41 12.49 -28.88
C LEU A 209 23.15 12.39 -29.76
N THR A 210 22.28 13.41 -29.76
CA THR A 210 21.12 13.47 -30.66
C THR A 210 21.53 13.50 -32.12
N LEU A 211 22.56 14.29 -32.46
CA LEU A 211 23.12 14.35 -33.81
C LEU A 211 23.70 12.99 -34.22
N ARG A 212 24.50 12.36 -33.36
CA ARG A 212 25.07 11.03 -33.62
C ARG A 212 24.01 9.95 -33.83
N ILE A 213 22.89 10.01 -33.10
CA ILE A 213 21.74 9.11 -33.31
C ILE A 213 21.12 9.32 -34.70
N ALA A 214 20.98 10.56 -35.14
CA ALA A 214 20.46 10.88 -36.48
C ALA A 214 21.40 10.38 -37.58
N ASP A 215 22.71 10.55 -37.40
CA ASP A 215 23.73 10.10 -38.35
C ASP A 215 23.78 8.57 -38.45
N ALA A 216 23.76 7.87 -37.30
CA ALA A 216 23.81 6.41 -37.26
C ALA A 216 22.60 5.76 -37.95
N ARG A 217 21.43 6.41 -37.93
CA ARG A 217 20.21 5.91 -38.60
C ARG A 217 20.37 5.81 -40.12
N ASN A 218 21.24 6.64 -40.70
CA ASN A 218 21.45 6.72 -42.15
C ASN A 218 22.78 6.08 -42.60
N ALA A 219 23.58 5.56 -41.67
CA ALA A 219 24.89 5.01 -41.97
C ALA A 219 24.81 3.75 -42.85
N LYS A 220 25.77 3.61 -43.76
CA LYS A 220 25.97 2.41 -44.58
C LYS A 220 27.44 1.99 -44.55
N PRO A 221 27.76 0.68 -44.62
CA PRO A 221 26.83 -0.47 -44.68
C PRO A 221 26.05 -0.69 -43.37
N GLU A 222 24.95 -1.46 -43.42
CA GLU A 222 24.03 -1.66 -42.29
C GLU A 222 24.68 -2.29 -41.06
N SER A 223 25.77 -3.05 -41.25
CA SER A 223 26.60 -3.57 -40.16
C SER A 223 27.30 -2.45 -39.39
N THR A 224 27.78 -1.42 -40.08
CA THR A 224 28.40 -0.24 -39.46
C THR A 224 27.37 0.59 -38.71
N ALA A 225 26.15 0.71 -39.24
CA ALA A 225 25.05 1.38 -38.54
C ALA A 225 24.71 0.68 -37.21
N LEU A 226 24.69 -0.66 -37.20
CA LEU A 226 24.48 -1.44 -35.99
C LEU A 226 25.61 -1.24 -34.96
N GLU A 227 26.87 -1.26 -35.40
CA GLU A 227 28.02 -1.01 -34.53
C GLU A 227 27.99 0.41 -33.92
N LEU A 228 27.66 1.42 -34.73
CA LEU A 228 27.49 2.80 -34.26
C LEU A 228 26.34 2.92 -33.24
N ALA A 229 25.22 2.25 -33.49
CA ALA A 229 24.09 2.24 -32.55
C ALA A 229 24.47 1.60 -31.20
N ASP A 230 25.23 0.50 -31.20
CA ASP A 230 25.73 -0.13 -29.97
C ASP A 230 26.69 0.81 -29.22
N VAL A 231 27.60 1.49 -29.92
CA VAL A 231 28.48 2.50 -29.31
C VAL A 231 27.68 3.64 -28.68
N ILE A 232 26.69 4.18 -29.40
CA ILE A 232 25.85 5.27 -28.91
C ILE A 232 25.07 4.86 -27.65
N VAL A 233 24.49 3.66 -27.62
CA VAL A 233 23.80 3.15 -26.42
C VAL A 233 24.77 3.12 -25.23
N ARG A 234 26.02 2.69 -25.42
CA ARG A 234 27.03 2.67 -24.37
C ARG A 234 27.42 4.08 -23.90
N ASP A 235 27.55 5.03 -24.82
CA ASP A 235 27.86 6.42 -24.48
C ASP A 235 26.72 7.09 -23.68
N VAL A 236 25.46 6.85 -24.07
CA VAL A 236 24.29 7.36 -23.34
C VAL A 236 24.19 6.71 -21.95
N LEU A 237 24.48 5.42 -21.84
CA LEU A 237 24.52 4.71 -20.56
C LEU A 237 25.62 5.26 -19.63
N ALA A 238 26.80 5.57 -20.16
CA ALA A 238 27.86 6.22 -19.40
C ALA A 238 27.42 7.61 -18.89
N LEU A 239 26.75 8.41 -19.75
CA LEU A 239 26.17 9.70 -19.33
C LEU A 239 25.11 9.55 -18.23
N LEU A 240 24.22 8.56 -18.32
CA LEU A 240 23.28 8.26 -17.23
C LEU A 240 24.01 7.88 -15.94
N GLY A 241 25.09 7.11 -16.05
CA GLY A 241 25.96 6.76 -14.93
C GLY A 241 26.56 7.98 -14.24
N THR A 242 27.10 8.96 -14.99
CA THR A 242 27.67 10.17 -14.38
C THR A 242 26.63 11.02 -13.66
N LEU A 243 25.39 11.04 -14.14
CA LEU A 243 24.28 11.75 -13.50
C LEU A 243 23.80 11.02 -12.24
N ARG A 244 23.63 9.69 -12.31
CA ARG A 244 23.26 8.85 -11.17
C ARG A 244 24.28 8.94 -10.04
N ALA A 245 25.57 9.10 -10.35
CA ALA A 245 26.64 9.18 -9.35
C ALA A 245 26.51 10.42 -8.44
N ARG A 246 25.72 11.42 -8.84
CA ARG A 246 25.41 12.60 -8.01
C ARG A 246 24.36 12.31 -6.94
N ALA A 247 23.63 11.21 -7.06
CA ALA A 247 22.62 10.78 -6.10
C ALA A 247 23.27 10.00 -4.93
N PRO A 248 22.79 10.16 -3.69
CA PRO A 248 23.48 9.65 -2.51
C PRO A 248 23.39 8.13 -2.29
N ALA A 249 22.43 7.42 -2.89
CA ALA A 249 22.28 5.96 -2.74
C ALA A 249 21.47 5.34 -3.89
N ALA A 250 21.67 4.03 -4.10
CA ALA A 250 20.87 3.23 -5.01
C ALA A 250 19.42 3.08 -4.52
N THR A 251 18.47 3.37 -5.39
CA THR A 251 17.03 3.21 -5.14
C THR A 251 16.51 1.88 -5.71
N LEU A 252 15.33 1.45 -5.26
CA LEU A 252 14.64 0.29 -5.83
C LEU A 252 14.38 0.46 -7.35
N ALA A 253 14.13 1.69 -7.81
CA ALA A 253 13.97 2.00 -9.22
C ALA A 253 15.27 1.81 -10.01
N GLU A 254 16.42 2.22 -9.46
CA GLU A 254 17.72 2.01 -10.10
C GLU A 254 18.11 0.53 -10.14
N ARG A 255 17.75 -0.25 -9.11
CA ARG A 255 17.87 -1.71 -9.16
C ARG A 255 17.04 -2.32 -10.27
N ALA A 256 15.77 -1.92 -10.41
CA ALA A 256 14.92 -2.39 -11.50
C ALA A 256 15.51 -2.03 -12.88
N SER A 257 16.07 -0.82 -13.02
CA SER A 257 16.78 -0.39 -14.22
C SER A 257 18.00 -1.27 -14.54
N LEU A 258 18.81 -1.60 -13.52
CA LEU A 258 19.95 -2.51 -13.66
C LEU A 258 19.50 -3.91 -14.13
N GLU A 259 18.46 -4.46 -13.51
CA GLU A 259 17.91 -5.77 -13.89
C GLU A 259 17.40 -5.78 -15.34
N GLU A 260 16.66 -4.75 -15.75
CA GLU A 260 16.13 -4.63 -17.11
C GLU A 260 17.25 -4.48 -18.14
N GLU A 261 18.23 -3.61 -17.88
CA GLU A 261 19.39 -3.40 -18.75
C GLU A 261 20.23 -4.68 -18.88
N ALA A 262 20.48 -5.39 -17.78
CA ALA A 262 21.24 -6.63 -17.79
C ALA A 262 20.54 -7.74 -18.60
N ARG A 263 19.22 -7.92 -18.41
CA ARG A 263 18.43 -8.88 -19.20
C ARG A 263 18.46 -8.54 -20.69
N ALA A 264 18.34 -7.26 -21.02
CA ALA A 264 18.34 -6.82 -22.40
C ALA A 264 19.71 -7.01 -23.09
N PHE A 265 20.81 -7.02 -22.33
CA PHE A 265 22.13 -7.41 -22.83
C PHE A 265 22.34 -8.92 -22.93
N GLY A 266 21.39 -9.72 -22.45
CA GLY A 266 21.43 -11.18 -22.47
C GLY A 266 22.19 -11.79 -21.28
N PHE A 267 22.32 -11.06 -20.17
CA PHE A 267 22.96 -11.55 -18.96
C PHE A 267 21.99 -12.32 -18.06
N THR A 268 22.53 -13.23 -17.25
CA THR A 268 21.78 -13.90 -16.19
C THR A 268 21.80 -13.06 -14.92
N LEU A 269 20.75 -13.16 -14.12
CA LEU A 269 20.61 -12.41 -12.88
C LEU A 269 20.36 -13.34 -11.70
N GLU A 270 21.07 -13.11 -10.61
CA GLU A 270 20.88 -13.82 -9.35
C GLU A 270 20.91 -12.81 -8.20
N ALA A 271 19.86 -12.77 -7.39
CA ALA A 271 19.81 -11.93 -6.20
C ALA A 271 20.55 -12.63 -5.06
N LYS A 272 21.55 -11.95 -4.49
CA LYS A 272 22.34 -12.42 -3.35
C LYS A 272 22.17 -11.51 -2.14
N PRO A 273 22.43 -12.00 -0.91
CA PRO A 273 22.44 -11.15 0.28
C PRO A 273 23.39 -9.95 0.15
N GLU A 274 24.49 -10.11 -0.57
CA GLU A 274 25.54 -9.12 -0.76
C GLU A 274 25.28 -8.15 -1.93
N GLY A 275 24.22 -8.36 -2.72
CA GLY A 275 23.90 -7.53 -3.89
C GLY A 275 23.25 -8.27 -5.05
N LEU A 276 23.22 -7.63 -6.22
CA LEU A 276 22.74 -8.26 -7.46
C LEU A 276 23.92 -8.80 -8.27
N LEU A 277 23.92 -10.12 -8.53
CA LEU A 277 24.91 -10.76 -9.38
C LEU A 277 24.43 -10.78 -10.84
N VAL A 278 25.24 -10.23 -11.73
CA VAL A 278 25.06 -10.28 -13.18
C VAL A 278 26.06 -11.29 -13.76
N GLY A 279 25.55 -12.42 -14.25
CA GLY A 279 26.35 -13.53 -14.78
C GLY A 279 26.45 -13.51 -16.31
N VAL A 280 27.56 -14.04 -16.82
CA VAL A 280 27.81 -14.17 -18.27
C VAL A 280 27.76 -15.64 -18.67
N ALA A 281 26.78 -16.02 -19.50
CA ALA A 281 26.65 -17.38 -20.00
C ALA A 281 27.73 -17.77 -21.01
N ARG A 282 28.22 -16.80 -21.81
CA ARG A 282 29.26 -17.00 -22.83
C ARG A 282 30.26 -15.84 -22.80
N PRO A 283 31.44 -16.01 -22.16
CA PRO A 283 32.44 -14.95 -22.06
C PRO A 283 33.01 -14.60 -23.44
N GLY A 284 33.37 -13.33 -23.63
CA GLY A 284 33.95 -12.84 -24.89
C GLY A 284 33.87 -11.32 -25.02
N THR A 285 34.56 -10.77 -26.02
CA THR A 285 34.79 -9.32 -26.15
C THR A 285 33.51 -8.47 -26.17
N VAL A 286 32.43 -8.96 -26.78
CA VAL A 286 31.14 -8.25 -26.80
C VAL A 286 30.49 -8.24 -25.41
N ALA A 287 30.51 -9.36 -24.71
CA ALA A 287 30.01 -9.46 -23.34
C ALA A 287 30.83 -8.58 -22.39
N ASP A 288 32.17 -8.57 -22.55
CA ASP A 288 33.08 -7.75 -21.75
C ASP A 288 32.77 -6.24 -21.92
N LYS A 289 32.58 -5.78 -23.16
CA LYS A 289 32.19 -4.39 -23.47
C LYS A 289 30.83 -4.01 -22.89
N ARG A 290 29.85 -4.91 -22.94
CA ARG A 290 28.50 -4.68 -22.37
C ARG A 290 28.52 -4.65 -20.85
N LEU A 291 29.29 -5.53 -20.21
CA LEU A 291 29.52 -5.48 -18.77
C LEU A 291 30.20 -4.18 -18.36
N GLY A 292 31.24 -3.75 -19.09
CA GLY A 292 31.91 -2.48 -18.84
C GLY A 292 30.94 -1.29 -18.89
N ALA A 293 30.08 -1.23 -19.91
CA ALA A 293 29.04 -0.20 -20.02
C ALA A 293 28.00 -0.28 -18.90
N LEU A 294 27.61 -1.48 -18.48
CA LEU A 294 26.68 -1.68 -17.37
C LEU A 294 27.27 -1.19 -16.04
N ILE A 295 28.55 -1.44 -15.78
CA ILE A 295 29.26 -0.94 -14.58
C ILE A 295 29.35 0.59 -14.60
N ALA A 296 29.56 1.19 -15.77
CA ALA A 296 29.59 2.64 -15.94
C ALA A 296 28.21 3.26 -15.65
N ALA A 297 27.13 2.65 -16.14
CA ALA A 297 25.76 3.14 -16.01
C ALA A 297 25.19 3.07 -14.58
N HIS A 298 25.74 2.20 -13.74
CA HIS A 298 25.27 1.91 -12.38
C HIS A 298 26.38 2.23 -11.37
N PRO A 299 26.52 3.52 -11.00
CA PRO A 299 27.68 4.03 -10.30
C PRO A 299 27.67 3.76 -8.78
N HIS A 300 26.59 3.22 -8.25
CA HIS A 300 26.40 3.07 -6.81
C HIS A 300 27.21 1.89 -6.28
N GLY A 301 28.10 2.16 -5.32
CA GLY A 301 28.93 1.17 -4.64
C GLY A 301 30.03 0.53 -5.51
N ALA A 302 30.73 -0.43 -4.91
CA ALA A 302 31.77 -1.20 -5.58
C ALA A 302 31.16 -2.30 -6.46
N ALA A 303 31.74 -2.49 -7.65
CA ALA A 303 31.48 -3.64 -8.52
C ALA A 303 32.55 -4.71 -8.25
N VAL A 304 32.12 -5.90 -7.84
CA VAL A 304 33.03 -7.01 -7.57
C VAL A 304 33.05 -7.94 -8.79
N LEU A 305 34.19 -8.01 -9.45
CA LEU A 305 34.42 -8.88 -10.60
C LEU A 305 34.69 -10.31 -10.12
N LEU A 306 33.88 -11.26 -10.57
CA LEU A 306 33.97 -12.69 -10.26
C LEU A 306 34.40 -13.47 -11.50
N GLY A 307 35.11 -14.58 -11.31
CA GLY A 307 35.52 -15.48 -12.39
C GLY A 307 37.04 -15.59 -12.54
N PRO A 308 37.55 -16.27 -13.57
CA PRO A 308 38.99 -16.45 -13.79
C PRO A 308 39.74 -15.13 -13.99
N LYS A 309 40.97 -15.02 -13.48
CA LYS A 309 41.80 -13.79 -13.50
C LYS A 309 41.92 -13.13 -14.88
N ALA A 310 42.11 -13.94 -15.93
CA ALA A 310 42.24 -13.43 -17.29
C ALA A 310 40.94 -12.77 -17.79
N GLU A 311 39.78 -13.30 -17.41
CA GLU A 311 38.48 -12.76 -17.80
C GLU A 311 38.15 -11.50 -17.01
N ARG A 312 38.45 -11.48 -15.70
CA ARG A 312 38.33 -10.28 -14.86
C ARG A 312 39.16 -9.12 -15.41
N ALA A 313 40.38 -9.40 -15.88
CA ALA A 313 41.24 -8.38 -16.48
C ALA A 313 40.63 -7.78 -17.77
N ARG A 314 39.97 -8.59 -18.61
CA ARG A 314 39.28 -8.09 -19.81
C ARG A 314 38.07 -7.22 -19.47
N VAL A 315 37.23 -7.66 -18.54
CA VAL A 315 36.07 -6.86 -18.08
C VAL A 315 36.53 -5.56 -17.43
N ARG A 316 37.59 -5.60 -16.61
CA ARG A 316 38.19 -4.39 -16.02
C ARG A 316 38.67 -3.41 -17.08
N ALA A 317 39.39 -3.89 -18.10
CA ALA A 317 39.84 -3.05 -19.21
C ALA A 317 38.65 -2.45 -19.98
N ALA A 318 37.58 -3.23 -20.20
CA ALA A 318 36.36 -2.75 -20.85
C ALA A 318 35.61 -1.70 -20.02
N ALA A 319 35.55 -1.88 -18.70
CA ALA A 319 34.96 -0.91 -17.76
C ALA A 319 35.77 0.38 -17.71
N GLN A 320 37.11 0.30 -17.67
CA GLN A 320 37.99 1.48 -17.74
C GLN A 320 37.81 2.22 -19.06
N ALA A 321 37.71 1.50 -20.18
CA ALA A 321 37.42 2.10 -21.48
C ALA A 321 36.03 2.76 -21.53
N ALA A 322 35.09 2.33 -20.68
CA ALA A 322 33.78 2.95 -20.49
C ALA A 322 33.77 4.08 -19.42
N GLY A 323 34.94 4.46 -18.89
CA GLY A 323 35.07 5.57 -17.93
C GLY A 323 34.93 5.19 -16.45
N VAL A 324 34.95 3.90 -16.11
CA VAL A 324 34.86 3.45 -14.71
C VAL A 324 36.21 3.63 -14.00
N GLU A 325 36.18 4.30 -12.84
CA GLU A 325 37.35 4.48 -11.99
C GLU A 325 37.86 3.15 -11.40
N SER A 326 39.18 2.97 -11.36
CA SER A 326 39.81 1.74 -10.88
C SER A 326 39.46 1.39 -9.43
N GLY A 327 39.22 2.40 -8.58
CA GLY A 327 38.84 2.23 -7.18
C GLY A 327 37.44 1.67 -6.96
N ARG A 328 36.57 1.69 -7.98
CA ARG A 328 35.21 1.12 -7.91
C ARG A 328 35.16 -0.37 -8.18
N MET A 329 36.24 -0.97 -8.68
CA MET A 329 36.27 -2.37 -9.09
C MET A 329 37.16 -3.19 -8.17
N ALA A 330 36.54 -4.12 -7.44
CA ALA A 330 37.24 -5.14 -6.67
C ALA A 330 37.25 -6.47 -7.43
N ASP A 331 38.26 -7.30 -7.18
CA ASP A 331 38.30 -8.67 -7.70
C ASP A 331 37.95 -9.63 -6.56
N ALA A 332 37.16 -10.65 -6.86
CA ALA A 332 37.00 -11.80 -5.99
C ALA A 332 37.06 -13.09 -6.81
N ASP A 333 37.50 -14.16 -6.16
CA ASP A 333 37.62 -15.45 -6.82
C ASP A 333 36.25 -16.10 -7.01
N GLY A 334 36.07 -16.73 -8.17
CA GLY A 334 34.83 -17.37 -8.56
C GLY A 334 35.05 -18.29 -9.75
N GLN A 335 34.20 -19.30 -9.88
CA GLN A 335 34.29 -20.28 -10.97
C GLN A 335 33.66 -19.79 -12.28
N ALA A 336 32.73 -18.83 -12.21
CA ALA A 336 32.03 -18.28 -13.38
C ALA A 336 32.21 -16.76 -13.48
N LEU A 337 32.27 -16.24 -14.71
CA LEU A 337 32.39 -14.81 -14.97
C LEU A 337 31.10 -14.09 -14.59
N GLY A 338 31.23 -13.06 -13.77
CA GLY A 338 30.11 -12.20 -13.40
C GLY A 338 30.56 -10.94 -12.67
N VAL A 339 29.60 -10.06 -12.42
CA VAL A 339 29.79 -8.81 -11.69
C VAL A 339 28.73 -8.70 -10.60
N LEU A 340 29.17 -8.60 -9.36
CA LEU A 340 28.29 -8.34 -8.22
C LEU A 340 28.22 -6.84 -7.96
N PHE A 341 27.00 -6.30 -7.99
CA PHE A 341 26.70 -4.90 -7.69
C PHE A 341 26.27 -4.77 -6.22
N ALA A 342 27.22 -4.42 -5.35
CA ALA A 342 27.03 -4.49 -3.90
C ALA A 342 26.00 -3.49 -3.33
N ALA A 343 25.85 -2.31 -3.96
CA ALA A 343 24.88 -1.29 -3.50
C ALA A 343 23.43 -1.65 -3.80
N TYR A 344 23.17 -2.76 -4.50
CA TYR A 344 21.85 -3.15 -5.00
C TYR A 344 21.29 -4.39 -4.26
N ALA A 345 21.66 -4.56 -2.98
CA ALA A 345 21.08 -5.56 -2.08
C ALA A 345 19.58 -5.30 -1.86
N LYS A 346 18.85 -6.31 -1.36
CA LYS A 346 17.41 -6.19 -1.01
C LYS A 346 17.22 -5.43 0.29
#